data_AF-A0A1C5H2X7-F1
#
_entry.id   AF-A0A1C5H2X7-F1
#
_cell.length_a   1.000
_cell.length_b   1.000
_cell.length_c   1.000
_cell.angle_alpha   90.00
_cell.angle_beta   90.00
_cell.angle_gamma   90.00
#
_symmetry.space_group_name_H-M   'P 1'
#
loop_
_entity.id
_entity.type
_entity.pdbx_description
1 polymer ?
#
loop_
_entity_poly.entity_id
_entity_poly.type
_entity_poly.pdbx_seq_one_letter_code
_entity_poly.pdbx_strand_id
1 'polypeptide(L)'
;MPDEDFAGCTAGQFLAVAKALTMILTLPQSAAAHVDALVVPTGQGEDWRLTHAIRHWEANPRVRHLLVANGNPAEQTYAELTLDHLRGLGLRRTDGVHLQAEPAPNTGLQAAWIVDRVRAYGITSLALVVSPYHLARVYLTVLKALTGGGLRLPLIPLPVAVPPDRPVPETAATGYDLVPGEVRRILAYTDEGWVATPEELRQYLRWLWTEHPTLLGAAPGSASGRRLGP
;
A
#
# COMPACT_ATOMS: atom_id res chain seq x y z
N MET A 1 -32.53 -3.96 -8.30
CA MET A 1 -32.39 -5.11 -7.39
C MET A 1 -31.63 -4.61 -6.17
N PRO A 2 -31.93 -5.04 -4.94
CA PRO A 2 -31.03 -4.77 -3.84
C PRO A 2 -29.65 -5.33 -4.21
N ASP A 3 -28.59 -4.54 -4.03
CA ASP A 3 -27.21 -5.03 -4.20
C ASP A 3 -27.00 -6.17 -3.22
N GLU A 4 -27.14 -7.42 -3.70
CA GLU A 4 -26.79 -8.63 -2.96
C GLU A 4 -25.32 -8.59 -2.52
N ASP A 5 -24.54 -7.74 -3.17
CA ASP A 5 -23.13 -7.54 -2.92
C ASP A 5 -22.78 -7.15 -1.48
N PHE A 6 -23.74 -6.72 -0.68
CA PHE A 6 -23.48 -6.32 0.69
C PHE A 6 -24.52 -6.81 1.70
N ALA A 7 -25.19 -7.92 1.36
CA ALA A 7 -26.05 -8.60 2.31
C ALA A 7 -25.30 -8.88 3.62
N GLY A 8 -25.85 -8.42 4.75
CA GLY A 8 -25.26 -8.57 6.09
C GLY A 8 -24.28 -7.46 6.52
N CYS A 9 -23.93 -6.51 5.66
CA CYS A 9 -23.14 -5.34 6.05
C CYS A 9 -24.03 -4.20 6.57
N THR A 10 -23.70 -3.66 7.74
CA THR A 10 -24.38 -2.48 8.28
C THR A 10 -23.88 -1.19 7.62
N ALA A 11 -24.72 -0.16 7.55
CA ALA A 11 -24.31 1.16 7.06
C ALA A 11 -23.10 1.74 7.84
N GLY A 12 -22.99 1.41 9.12
CA GLY A 12 -21.84 1.80 9.96
C GLY A 12 -20.53 1.16 9.50
N GLN A 13 -20.54 -0.13 9.16
CA GLN A 13 -19.36 -0.85 8.64
C GLN A 13 -18.91 -0.27 7.30
N PHE A 14 -19.82 -0.02 6.38
CA PHE A 14 -19.51 0.66 5.12
C PHE A 14 -18.90 2.04 5.32
N LEU A 15 -19.52 2.84 6.18
CA LEU A 15 -19.03 4.17 6.48
C LEU A 15 -17.62 4.11 7.08
N ALA A 16 -17.29 3.08 7.86
CA ALA A 16 -15.94 2.88 8.39
C ALA A 16 -14.92 2.61 7.28
N VAL A 17 -15.24 1.73 6.32
CA VAL A 17 -14.35 1.44 5.17
C VAL A 17 -14.19 2.67 4.27
N ALA A 18 -15.29 3.36 3.96
CA ALA A 18 -15.28 4.60 3.19
C ALA A 18 -14.43 5.68 3.87
N LYS A 19 -14.57 5.86 5.19
CA LYS A 19 -13.71 6.76 5.98
C LYS A 19 -12.24 6.37 5.90
N ALA A 20 -11.92 5.08 6.07
CA ALA A 20 -10.54 4.60 6.00
C ALA A 20 -9.91 4.92 4.63
N LEU A 21 -10.58 4.55 3.53
CA LEU A 21 -10.11 4.85 2.17
C LEU A 21 -9.96 6.37 1.96
N THR A 22 -10.96 7.16 2.35
CA THR A 22 -10.91 8.62 2.21
C THR A 22 -9.72 9.21 2.95
N MET A 23 -9.49 8.79 4.20
CA MET A 23 -8.40 9.29 5.03
C MET A 23 -7.02 8.81 4.57
N ILE A 24 -6.91 7.63 3.96
CA ILE A 24 -5.67 7.21 3.29
C ILE A 24 -5.40 8.13 2.10
N LEU A 25 -6.42 8.43 1.29
CA LEU A 25 -6.31 9.26 0.09
C LEU A 25 -6.09 10.76 0.37
N THR A 26 -6.25 11.23 1.62
CA THR A 26 -5.85 12.61 1.97
C THR A 26 -4.34 12.79 2.08
N LEU A 27 -3.57 11.69 2.14
CA LEU A 27 -2.12 11.78 2.12
C LEU A 27 -1.64 12.26 0.74
N PRO A 28 -0.77 13.28 0.69
CA PRO A 28 -0.30 13.84 -0.57
C PRO A 28 0.59 12.82 -1.30
N GLN A 29 0.15 12.38 -2.49
CA GLN A 29 0.90 11.41 -3.29
C GLN A 29 2.29 11.92 -3.69
N SER A 30 2.48 13.25 -3.77
CA SER A 30 3.79 13.86 -4.00
C SER A 30 4.83 13.50 -2.92
N ALA A 31 4.40 13.17 -1.70
CA ALA A 31 5.29 12.70 -0.64
C ALA A 31 6.02 11.39 -1.03
N ALA A 32 5.47 10.60 -1.94
CA ALA A 32 6.12 9.40 -2.46
C ALA A 32 7.44 9.69 -3.21
N ALA A 33 7.68 10.93 -3.64
CA ALA A 33 8.97 11.32 -4.22
C ALA A 33 10.08 11.53 -3.17
N HIS A 34 9.74 11.50 -1.88
CA HIS A 34 10.64 11.81 -0.76
C HIS A 34 10.85 10.62 0.19
N VAL A 35 10.32 9.44 -0.15
CA VAL A 35 10.48 8.23 0.67
C VAL A 35 11.79 7.51 0.38
N ASP A 36 12.21 6.66 1.31
CA ASP A 36 13.39 5.80 1.15
C ASP A 36 13.14 4.65 0.17
N ALA A 37 11.92 4.10 0.16
CA ALA A 37 11.60 2.91 -0.62
C ALA A 37 10.24 2.96 -1.33
N LEU A 38 10.19 2.35 -2.51
CA LEU A 38 8.95 1.93 -3.15
C LEU A 38 8.67 0.47 -2.80
N VAL A 39 7.41 0.15 -2.53
CA VAL A 39 6.96 -1.21 -2.20
C VAL A 39 5.87 -1.65 -3.17
N VAL A 40 6.05 -2.81 -3.78
CA VAL A 40 5.16 -3.33 -4.81
C VAL A 40 4.70 -4.75 -4.47
N PRO A 41 3.53 -4.91 -3.83
CA PRO A 41 2.90 -6.21 -3.69
C PRO A 41 2.33 -6.68 -5.03
N THR A 42 2.84 -7.80 -5.54
CA THR A 42 2.40 -8.38 -6.82
C THR A 42 1.18 -9.31 -6.63
N GLY A 43 0.54 -9.66 -7.74
CA GLY A 43 -0.61 -10.55 -7.80
C GLY A 43 -1.52 -10.21 -8.98
N GLN A 44 -2.34 -11.17 -9.38
CA GLN A 44 -3.35 -11.08 -10.42
C GLN A 44 -2.83 -10.66 -11.81
N GLY A 45 -1.56 -10.90 -12.10
CA GLY A 45 -0.91 -10.55 -13.37
C GLY A 45 -0.81 -9.04 -13.63
N GLU A 46 -0.93 -8.22 -12.59
CA GLU A 46 -1.00 -6.77 -12.72
C GLU A 46 0.36 -6.10 -12.92
N ASP A 47 1.00 -6.36 -14.07
CA ASP A 47 2.30 -5.79 -14.44
C ASP A 47 2.30 -4.26 -14.48
N TRP A 48 1.13 -3.62 -14.53
CA TRP A 48 1.03 -2.17 -14.38
C TRP A 48 1.50 -1.68 -13.01
N ARG A 49 1.38 -2.47 -11.93
CA ARG A 49 1.96 -2.12 -10.62
C ARG A 49 3.48 -2.04 -10.71
N LEU A 50 4.08 -3.06 -11.32
CA LEU A 50 5.53 -3.14 -11.55
C LEU A 50 6.00 -2.00 -12.45
N THR A 51 5.35 -1.81 -13.61
CA THR A 51 5.70 -0.77 -14.57
C THR A 51 5.58 0.63 -13.94
N HIS A 52 4.54 0.88 -13.15
CA HIS A 52 4.37 2.15 -12.45
C HIS A 52 5.50 2.38 -11.44
N ALA A 53 5.79 1.40 -10.58
CA ALA A 53 6.87 1.48 -9.62
C ALA A 53 8.24 1.68 -10.27
N ILE A 54 8.53 0.94 -11.36
CA ILE A 54 9.77 1.06 -12.13
C ILE A 54 9.93 2.48 -12.69
N ARG A 55 8.86 3.09 -13.22
CA ARG A 55 8.92 4.48 -13.69
C ARG A 55 9.27 5.45 -12.58
N HIS A 56 8.66 5.31 -11.41
CA HIS A 56 8.97 6.14 -10.24
C HIS A 56 10.40 5.91 -9.74
N TRP A 57 10.85 4.66 -9.71
CA TRP A 57 12.20 4.26 -9.35
C TRP A 57 13.23 4.90 -10.28
N GLU A 58 13.09 4.71 -11.59
CA GLU A 58 14.02 5.23 -12.59
C GLU A 58 14.05 6.76 -12.64
N ALA A 59 12.89 7.41 -12.48
CA ALA A 59 12.79 8.87 -12.48
C ALA A 59 13.38 9.53 -11.22
N ASN A 60 13.55 8.78 -10.13
CA ASN A 60 13.99 9.34 -8.85
C ASN A 60 15.17 8.56 -8.23
N PRO A 61 16.42 9.01 -8.47
CA PRO A 61 17.61 8.39 -7.89
C PRO A 61 17.74 8.55 -6.37
N ARG A 62 16.88 9.36 -5.72
CA ARG A 62 16.88 9.50 -4.26
C ARG A 62 16.18 8.34 -3.55
N VAL A 63 15.26 7.64 -4.22
CA VAL A 63 14.71 6.40 -3.68
C VAL A 63 15.82 5.36 -3.71
N ARG A 64 16.12 4.78 -2.55
CA ARG A 64 17.26 3.88 -2.35
C ARG A 64 16.87 2.41 -2.43
N HIS A 65 15.59 2.10 -2.24
CA HIS A 65 15.09 0.73 -2.27
C HIS A 65 13.85 0.56 -3.15
N LEU A 66 13.82 -0.51 -3.92
CA LEU A 66 12.63 -1.02 -4.59
C LEU A 66 12.35 -2.42 -4.05
N LEU A 67 11.30 -2.56 -3.25
CA LEU A 67 10.88 -3.82 -2.66
C LEU A 67 9.73 -4.40 -3.47
N VAL A 68 9.91 -5.58 -4.07
CA VAL A 68 8.87 -6.26 -4.82
C VAL A 68 8.51 -7.57 -4.13
N ALA A 69 7.32 -7.62 -3.55
CA ALA A 69 6.81 -8.80 -2.85
C ALA A 69 6.17 -9.76 -3.85
N ASN A 70 6.42 -11.06 -3.69
CA ASN A 70 6.03 -12.10 -4.64
C ASN A 70 4.51 -12.34 -4.60
N GLY A 71 3.98 -13.03 -5.60
CA GLY A 71 2.56 -13.30 -5.75
C GLY A 71 2.14 -14.68 -5.22
N ASN A 72 0.87 -15.00 -5.43
CA ASN A 72 0.33 -16.31 -5.12
C ASN A 72 0.65 -17.30 -6.25
N PRO A 73 1.40 -18.39 -6.00
CA PRO A 73 1.79 -19.34 -7.05
C PRO A 73 0.60 -20.15 -7.60
N ALA A 74 -0.57 -20.07 -6.98
CA ALA A 74 -1.80 -20.69 -7.47
C ALA A 74 -2.57 -19.83 -8.49
N GLU A 75 -2.19 -18.57 -8.71
CA GLU A 75 -2.80 -17.71 -9.73
C GLU A 75 -2.41 -18.19 -11.14
N GLN A 76 -3.37 -18.17 -12.08
CA GLN A 76 -3.10 -18.54 -13.47
C GLN A 76 -2.11 -17.57 -14.14
N THR A 77 -2.14 -16.32 -13.68
CA THR A 77 -1.27 -15.24 -14.12
C THR A 77 0.03 -15.16 -13.32
N TYR A 78 0.32 -16.13 -12.46
CA TYR A 78 1.58 -16.17 -11.72
C TYR A 78 2.77 -16.21 -12.67
N ALA A 79 3.69 -15.27 -12.49
CA ALA A 79 4.99 -15.25 -13.13
C ALA A 79 6.07 -15.21 -12.05
N GLU A 80 7.15 -15.97 -12.26
CA GLU A 80 8.30 -15.93 -11.35
C GLU A 80 8.88 -14.52 -11.32
N LEU A 81 9.01 -13.98 -10.11
CA LEU A 81 9.54 -12.64 -9.90
C LEU A 81 11.07 -12.65 -10.02
N THR A 82 11.57 -12.29 -11.19
CA THR A 82 13.02 -12.24 -11.49
C THR A 82 13.48 -10.84 -11.90
N LEU A 83 14.78 -10.57 -11.76
CA LEU A 83 15.37 -9.32 -12.26
C LEU A 83 15.21 -9.17 -13.77
N ASP A 84 15.28 -10.27 -14.53
CA ASP A 84 15.12 -10.22 -15.98
C ASP A 84 13.69 -9.90 -16.40
N HIS A 85 12.68 -10.41 -15.67
CA HIS A 85 11.30 -9.98 -15.84
C HIS A 85 11.15 -8.47 -15.62
N LEU A 86 11.69 -7.92 -14.51
CA LEU A 86 11.63 -6.49 -14.25
C LEU A 86 12.39 -5.65 -15.29
N ARG A 87 13.53 -6.14 -15.81
CA ARG A 87 14.26 -5.50 -16.91
C ARG A 87 13.43 -5.44 -18.18
N GLY A 88 12.68 -6.51 -18.48
CA GLY A 88 11.70 -6.54 -19.58
C GLY A 88 10.63 -5.47 -19.45
N LEU A 89 10.28 -5.09 -18.21
CA LEU A 89 9.35 -4.00 -17.90
C LEU A 89 10.01 -2.61 -17.82
N GLY A 90 11.31 -2.52 -18.11
CA GLY A 90 12.06 -1.27 -18.22
C GLY A 90 12.95 -0.93 -17.02
N LEU A 91 13.16 -1.84 -16.08
CA LEU A 91 14.12 -1.67 -14.98
C LEU A 91 15.55 -1.59 -15.53
N ARG A 92 16.30 -0.56 -15.13
CA ARG A 92 17.71 -0.35 -15.52
C ARG A 92 18.61 -0.31 -14.30
N ARG A 93 18.20 0.39 -13.25
CA ARG A 93 18.92 0.48 -11.97
C ARG A 93 18.58 -0.70 -11.09
N THR A 94 19.55 -1.58 -10.85
CA THR A 94 19.36 -2.79 -10.02
C THR A 94 19.87 -2.65 -8.60
N ASP A 95 20.76 -1.68 -8.33
CA ASP A 95 21.28 -1.44 -6.98
C ASP A 95 20.14 -0.96 -6.06
N GLY A 96 19.88 -1.72 -4.99
CA GLY A 96 18.78 -1.46 -4.06
C GLY A 96 17.45 -2.11 -4.44
N VAL A 97 17.41 -2.93 -5.51
CA VAL A 97 16.24 -3.75 -5.85
C VAL A 97 16.24 -5.04 -5.05
N HIS A 98 15.15 -5.31 -4.36
CA HIS A 98 14.96 -6.50 -3.52
C HIS A 98 13.70 -7.23 -3.95
N LEU A 99 13.86 -8.49 -4.34
CA LEU A 99 12.76 -9.36 -4.75
C LEU A 99 12.52 -10.39 -3.66
N GLN A 100 11.26 -10.62 -3.31
CA GLN A 100 10.90 -11.73 -2.45
C GLN A 100 11.06 -13.05 -3.22
N ALA A 101 12.00 -13.88 -2.80
CA ALA A 101 12.27 -15.15 -3.47
C ALA A 101 11.13 -16.16 -3.23
N GLU A 102 10.63 -16.22 -2.01
CA GLU A 102 9.56 -17.15 -1.64
C GLU A 102 8.19 -16.67 -2.17
N PRO A 103 7.34 -17.58 -2.69
CA PRO A 103 5.98 -17.21 -3.05
C PRO A 103 5.19 -16.69 -1.85
N ALA A 104 4.29 -15.73 -2.08
CA ALA A 104 3.46 -15.13 -1.04
C ALA A 104 1.97 -15.28 -1.40
N PRO A 105 1.31 -16.39 -1.00
CA PRO A 105 -0.08 -16.70 -1.38
C PRO A 105 -1.13 -15.72 -0.83
N ASN A 106 -0.75 -14.78 0.04
CA ASN A 106 -1.65 -13.77 0.56
C ASN A 106 -0.90 -12.48 0.92
N THR A 107 -1.66 -11.39 1.03
CA THR A 107 -1.12 -10.06 1.37
C THR A 107 -0.49 -9.99 2.76
N GLY A 108 -0.88 -10.88 3.69
CA GLY A 108 -0.26 -10.95 5.02
C GLY A 108 1.21 -11.38 4.95
N LEU A 109 1.53 -12.39 4.14
CA LEU A 109 2.90 -12.85 3.92
C LEU A 109 3.74 -11.80 3.16
N GLN A 110 3.13 -11.10 2.20
CA GLN A 110 3.77 -9.96 1.55
C GLN A 110 4.11 -8.87 2.57
N ALA A 111 3.18 -8.53 3.45
CA ALA A 111 3.36 -7.52 4.49
C ALA A 111 4.43 -7.91 5.52
N ALA A 112 4.47 -9.18 5.94
CA ALA A 112 5.53 -9.69 6.82
C ALA A 112 6.92 -9.57 6.18
N TRP A 113 7.05 -9.96 4.91
CA TRP A 113 8.30 -9.80 4.17
C TRP A 113 8.72 -8.33 4.05
N ILE A 114 7.78 -7.42 3.80
CA ILE A 114 8.04 -5.96 3.77
C ILE A 114 8.62 -5.50 5.12
N VAL A 115 8.02 -5.90 6.24
CA VAL A 115 8.51 -5.59 7.59
C VAL A 115 9.95 -6.08 7.80
N ASP A 116 10.26 -7.28 7.35
CA ASP A 116 11.61 -7.84 7.47
C ASP A 116 12.63 -7.04 6.64
N ARG A 117 12.28 -6.64 5.41
CA ARG A 117 13.15 -5.80 4.58
C ARG A 117 13.34 -4.40 5.15
N VAL A 118 12.29 -3.81 5.72
CA VAL A 118 12.37 -2.51 6.41
C VAL A 118 13.40 -2.56 7.53
N ARG A 119 13.35 -3.59 8.37
CA ARG A 119 14.34 -3.77 9.46
C ARG A 119 15.74 -4.02 8.92
N ALA A 120 15.87 -4.95 7.98
CA ALA A 120 17.16 -5.39 7.46
C ALA A 120 17.95 -4.24 6.82
N TYR A 121 17.27 -3.28 6.19
CA TYR A 121 17.91 -2.18 5.47
C TYR A 121 17.74 -0.81 6.15
N GLY A 122 17.15 -0.76 7.34
CA GLY A 122 16.95 0.50 8.08
C GLY A 122 16.11 1.51 7.30
N ILE A 123 15.07 1.04 6.61
CA ILE A 123 14.19 1.89 5.79
C ILE A 123 13.32 2.73 6.71
N THR A 124 13.31 4.05 6.52
CA THR A 124 12.61 4.98 7.43
C THR A 124 11.32 5.54 6.86
N SER A 125 11.02 5.29 5.58
CA SER A 125 9.76 5.69 4.92
C SER A 125 9.49 4.87 3.65
N LEU A 126 8.22 4.63 3.35
CA LEU A 126 7.75 3.79 2.25
C LEU A 126 6.67 4.50 1.43
N ALA A 127 6.68 4.28 0.11
CA ALA A 127 5.51 4.48 -0.72
C ALA A 127 4.98 3.13 -1.21
N LEU A 128 3.67 2.91 -1.04
CA LEU A 128 3.01 1.65 -1.36
C LEU A 128 2.33 1.73 -2.73
N VAL A 129 2.88 1.00 -3.70
CA VAL A 129 2.42 0.96 -5.08
C VAL A 129 1.43 -0.17 -5.27
N VAL A 130 0.16 0.18 -5.45
CA VAL A 130 -0.94 -0.78 -5.56
C VAL A 130 -2.05 -0.25 -6.45
N SER A 131 -2.83 -1.13 -7.07
CA SER A 131 -4.01 -0.72 -7.83
C SER A 131 -5.07 -0.09 -6.90
N PRO A 132 -5.85 0.91 -7.37
CA PRO A 132 -6.75 1.69 -6.51
C PRO A 132 -7.78 0.86 -5.75
N TYR A 133 -8.35 -0.17 -6.38
CA TYR A 133 -9.35 -1.05 -5.75
C TYR A 133 -8.78 -1.92 -4.62
N HIS A 134 -7.47 -2.19 -4.60
CA HIS A 134 -6.80 -2.90 -3.50
C HIS A 134 -6.24 -2.00 -2.42
N LEU A 135 -6.19 -0.69 -2.68
CA LEU A 135 -5.39 0.25 -1.90
C LEU A 135 -5.70 0.18 -0.40
N ALA A 136 -6.97 0.30 -0.01
CA ALA A 136 -7.35 0.32 1.39
C ALA A 136 -6.93 -0.97 2.11
N ARG A 137 -7.24 -2.13 1.54
CA ARG A 137 -6.94 -3.42 2.16
C ARG A 137 -5.43 -3.61 2.33
N VAL A 138 -4.66 -3.39 1.25
CA VAL A 138 -3.21 -3.61 1.28
C VAL A 138 -2.53 -2.61 2.21
N TYR A 139 -2.94 -1.33 2.18
CA TYR A 139 -2.42 -0.31 3.08
C TYR A 139 -2.67 -0.68 4.55
N LEU A 140 -3.89 -1.06 4.91
CA LEU A 140 -4.23 -1.44 6.28
C LEU A 140 -3.52 -2.74 6.72
N THR A 141 -3.29 -3.68 5.80
CA THR A 141 -2.52 -4.91 6.06
C THR A 141 -1.06 -4.57 6.37
N VAL A 142 -0.42 -3.75 5.54
CA VAL A 142 0.98 -3.34 5.74
C VAL A 142 1.12 -2.50 7.01
N LEU A 143 0.19 -1.58 7.28
CA LEU A 143 0.17 -0.80 8.52
C LEU A 143 0.07 -1.72 9.75
N LYS A 144 -0.82 -2.73 9.71
CA LYS A 144 -0.96 -3.70 10.79
C LYS A 144 0.32 -4.47 11.03
N ALA A 145 0.95 -4.97 9.96
CA ALA A 145 2.20 -5.71 10.04
C ALA A 145 3.34 -4.85 10.61
N LEU A 146 3.48 -3.60 10.15
CA LEU A 146 4.47 -2.65 10.69
C LEU A 146 4.28 -2.44 12.19
N THR A 147 3.04 -2.14 12.61
CA THR A 147 2.72 -1.86 14.02
C THR A 147 2.90 -3.10 14.89
N GLY A 148 2.45 -4.28 14.42
CA GLY A 148 2.68 -5.56 15.09
C GLY A 148 4.16 -5.93 15.18
N GLY A 149 4.97 -5.47 14.22
CA GLY A 149 6.43 -5.55 14.25
C GLY A 149 7.09 -4.46 15.11
N GLY A 150 6.35 -3.63 15.85
CA GLY A 150 6.92 -2.53 16.64
C GLY A 150 7.57 -1.43 15.80
N LEU A 151 7.25 -1.36 14.50
CA LEU A 151 7.73 -0.33 13.58
C LEU A 151 6.68 0.75 13.39
N ARG A 152 7.14 1.99 13.35
CA ARG A 152 6.32 3.15 13.04
C ARG A 152 7.09 4.08 12.13
N LEU A 153 6.64 4.18 10.88
CA LEU A 153 7.32 4.94 9.82
C LEU A 153 6.28 5.47 8.81
N PRO A 154 6.59 6.56 8.07
CA PRO A 154 5.72 7.05 7.01
C PRO A 154 5.47 6.03 5.91
N LEU A 155 4.22 5.61 5.78
CA LEU A 155 3.65 4.83 4.69
C LEU A 155 2.77 5.76 3.84
N ILE A 156 3.20 6.05 2.62
CA ILE A 156 2.52 6.93 1.68
C ILE A 156 1.80 6.08 0.62
N PRO A 157 0.49 6.27 0.37
CA PRO A 157 -0.18 5.56 -0.71
C PRO A 157 0.29 6.11 -2.07
N LEU A 158 0.65 5.22 -2.99
CA LEU A 158 0.96 5.56 -4.39
C LEU A 158 0.09 4.69 -5.32
N PRO A 159 -1.21 5.05 -5.49
CA PRO A 159 -2.11 4.27 -6.31
C PRO A 159 -1.69 4.32 -7.79
N VAL A 160 -1.73 3.15 -8.44
CA VAL A 160 -1.41 3.06 -9.87
C VAL A 160 -2.53 3.69 -10.69
N ALA A 161 -2.16 4.52 -11.68
CA ALA A 161 -3.09 5.04 -12.66
C ALA A 161 -3.51 3.94 -13.64
N VAL A 162 -4.65 3.31 -13.36
CA VAL A 162 -5.28 2.28 -14.21
C VAL A 162 -6.72 2.71 -14.54
N PRO A 163 -7.17 2.61 -15.80
CA PRO A 163 -8.56 2.86 -16.14
C PRO A 163 -9.50 1.95 -15.31
N PRO A 164 -10.60 2.48 -14.73
CA PRO A 164 -11.53 1.68 -13.93
C PRO A 164 -12.09 0.46 -14.68
N ASP A 165 -12.34 0.59 -15.98
CA ASP A 165 -12.86 -0.45 -16.86
C ASP A 165 -11.80 -1.43 -17.38
N ARG A 166 -10.51 -1.25 -17.02
CA ARG A 166 -9.46 -2.18 -17.45
C ARG A 166 -9.67 -3.52 -16.74
N PRO A 167 -9.83 -4.64 -17.47
CA PRO A 167 -9.94 -5.96 -16.85
C PRO A 167 -8.65 -6.37 -16.15
N VAL A 168 -8.77 -6.96 -14.96
CA VAL A 168 -7.67 -7.62 -14.26
C VAL A 168 -7.33 -8.94 -14.96
N PRO A 169 -6.04 -9.21 -15.30
CA PRO A 169 -5.64 -10.38 -16.05
C PRO A 169 -6.12 -11.72 -15.47
N GLU A 170 -6.08 -11.87 -14.16
CA GLU A 170 -6.45 -13.14 -13.50
C GLU A 170 -7.94 -13.46 -13.58
N THR A 171 -8.80 -12.44 -13.47
CA THR A 171 -10.24 -12.65 -13.24
C THR A 171 -11.12 -12.08 -14.34
N ALA A 172 -10.56 -11.30 -15.26
CA ALA A 172 -11.26 -10.44 -16.21
C ALA A 172 -12.22 -9.40 -15.57
N ALA A 173 -12.22 -9.28 -14.24
CA ALA A 173 -13.05 -8.33 -13.51
C ALA A 173 -12.50 -6.90 -13.65
N THR A 174 -13.38 -5.91 -13.69
CA THR A 174 -13.01 -4.50 -13.66
C THR A 174 -12.80 -4.00 -12.23
N GLY A 175 -12.34 -2.77 -12.08
CA GLY A 175 -12.25 -2.13 -10.76
C GLY A 175 -13.61 -2.05 -10.06
N TYR A 176 -14.71 -1.87 -10.81
CA TYR A 176 -16.07 -1.81 -10.26
C TYR A 176 -16.49 -3.15 -9.66
N ASP A 177 -16.17 -4.26 -10.33
CA ASP A 177 -16.52 -5.61 -9.89
C ASP A 177 -15.72 -6.06 -8.66
N LEU A 178 -14.50 -5.55 -8.49
CA LEU A 178 -13.60 -5.95 -7.40
C LEU A 178 -13.86 -5.22 -6.08
N VAL A 179 -14.34 -3.97 -6.13
CA VAL A 179 -14.55 -3.14 -4.93
C VAL A 179 -15.46 -3.82 -3.88
N PRO A 180 -16.62 -4.41 -4.23
CA PRO A 180 -17.45 -5.11 -3.25
C PRO A 180 -16.71 -6.23 -2.50
N GLY A 181 -15.94 -7.04 -3.23
CA GLY A 181 -15.12 -8.10 -2.65
C GLY A 181 -14.03 -7.58 -1.71
N GLU A 182 -13.40 -6.46 -2.05
CA GLU A 182 -12.39 -5.81 -1.21
C GLU A 182 -12.99 -5.24 0.07
N VAL A 183 -14.18 -4.64 0.01
CA VAL A 183 -14.92 -4.17 1.20
C VAL A 183 -15.23 -5.34 2.14
N ARG A 184 -15.78 -6.45 1.62
CA ARG A 184 -16.08 -7.65 2.44
C ARG A 184 -14.82 -8.19 3.12
N ARG A 185 -13.71 -8.28 2.38
CA ARG A 185 -12.41 -8.70 2.93
C ARG A 185 -11.91 -7.78 4.03
N ILE A 186 -11.98 -6.45 3.85
CA ILE A 186 -11.55 -5.49 4.89
C ILE A 186 -12.35 -5.71 6.17
N LEU A 187 -13.67 -5.87 6.07
CA LEU A 187 -14.53 -6.09 7.23
C LEU A 187 -14.18 -7.40 7.94
N ALA A 188 -14.14 -8.52 7.22
CA ALA A 188 -13.79 -9.83 7.78
C ALA A 188 -12.39 -9.81 8.43
N TYR A 189 -11.40 -9.26 7.73
CA TYR A 189 -10.01 -9.22 8.20
C TYR A 189 -9.81 -8.26 9.38
N THR A 190 -10.70 -7.28 9.57
CA THR A 190 -10.66 -6.41 10.75
C THR A 190 -11.02 -7.21 12.00
N ASP A 191 -12.06 -8.05 11.92
CA ASP A 191 -12.50 -8.91 13.03
C ASP A 191 -11.46 -9.99 13.37
N GLU A 192 -10.73 -10.48 12.35
CA GLU A 192 -9.64 -11.45 12.51
C GLU A 192 -8.31 -10.81 12.93
N GLY A 193 -8.23 -9.47 12.96
CA GLY A 193 -7.02 -8.73 13.32
C GLY A 193 -5.91 -8.74 12.26
N TRP A 194 -6.22 -9.09 11.01
CA TRP A 194 -5.25 -9.16 9.89
C TRP A 194 -5.00 -7.80 9.22
N VAL A 195 -5.92 -6.84 9.38
CA VAL A 195 -5.75 -5.46 8.92
C VAL A 195 -5.86 -4.48 10.08
N ALA A 196 -5.32 -3.28 9.89
CA ALA A 196 -5.42 -2.21 10.86
C ALA A 196 -6.89 -1.77 11.01
N THR A 197 -7.34 -1.66 12.24
CA THR A 197 -8.66 -1.13 12.60
C THR A 197 -8.77 0.36 12.26
N PRO A 198 -9.99 0.91 12.14
CA PRO A 198 -10.20 2.35 11.95
C PRO A 198 -9.52 3.21 13.04
N GLU A 199 -9.46 2.70 14.27
CA GLU A 199 -8.80 3.39 15.37
C GLU A 199 -7.28 3.41 15.21
N GLU A 200 -6.67 2.27 14.87
CA GLU A 200 -5.25 2.18 14.58
C GLU A 200 -4.85 3.11 13.42
N LEU A 201 -5.65 3.14 12.34
CA LEU A 201 -5.44 4.06 11.22
C LEU A 201 -5.50 5.52 11.70
N ARG A 202 -6.51 5.90 12.49
CA ARG A 202 -6.66 7.27 13.00
C ARG A 202 -5.47 7.70 13.85
N GLN A 203 -5.02 6.84 14.75
CA GLN A 203 -3.85 7.09 15.59
C GLN A 203 -2.56 7.19 14.78
N TYR A 204 -2.41 6.34 13.77
CA TYR A 204 -1.30 6.39 12.83
C TYR A 204 -1.28 7.70 12.05
N LEU A 205 -2.40 8.10 11.43
CA LEU A 205 -2.46 9.31 10.62
C LEU A 205 -2.22 10.56 11.47
N ARG A 206 -2.79 10.62 12.69
CA ARG A 206 -2.50 11.74 13.60
C ARG A 206 -1.00 11.89 13.85
N TRP A 207 -0.31 10.78 14.13
CA TRP A 207 1.13 10.79 14.32
C TRP A 207 1.87 11.20 13.07
N LEU A 208 1.50 10.66 11.91
CA LEU A 208 2.16 10.98 10.64
C LEU A 208 2.11 12.49 10.36
N TRP A 209 0.95 13.12 10.55
CA TRP A 209 0.77 14.57 10.40
C TRP A 209 1.46 15.40 11.48
N THR A 210 1.71 14.84 12.67
CA THR A 210 2.38 15.55 13.77
C THR A 210 3.90 15.50 13.62
N GLU A 211 4.45 14.32 13.34
CA GLU A 211 5.89 14.06 13.35
C GLU A 211 6.55 14.23 11.98
N HIS A 212 5.79 14.14 10.89
CA HIS A 212 6.32 14.25 9.52
C HIS A 212 5.65 15.33 8.66
N PRO A 213 5.38 16.55 9.18
CA PRO A 213 4.69 17.59 8.41
C PRO A 213 5.46 17.99 7.14
N THR A 214 6.79 18.01 7.19
CA THR A 214 7.65 18.38 6.05
C THR A 214 7.56 17.37 4.91
N LEU A 215 7.49 16.06 5.22
CA LEU A 215 7.29 15.00 4.23
C LEU A 215 5.95 15.19 3.51
N LEU A 216 4.92 15.62 4.23
CA LEU A 216 3.57 15.84 3.71
C LEU A 216 3.39 17.22 3.05
N GLY A 217 4.48 17.98 2.87
CA GLY A 217 4.41 19.30 2.24
C GLY A 217 3.77 20.39 3.11
N ALA A 218 3.57 20.15 4.41
CA ALA A 218 3.20 21.22 5.33
C ALA A 218 4.44 22.07 5.63
N ALA A 219 4.29 23.39 5.52
CA ALA A 219 5.36 24.32 5.85
C ALA A 219 5.80 24.15 7.31
N PRO A 220 7.12 24.19 7.61
CA PRO A 220 7.59 24.15 8.99
C PRO A 220 7.10 25.40 9.74
N GLY A 221 6.08 25.25 10.60
CA GLY A 221 5.58 26.36 11.42
C GLY A 221 4.13 26.29 11.93
N SER A 222 3.30 25.31 11.56
CA SER A 222 1.89 25.28 12.01
C SER A 222 1.63 24.53 13.33
N ALA A 223 2.66 24.00 14.00
CA ALA A 223 2.53 23.53 15.37
C ALA A 223 2.48 24.75 16.31
N SER A 224 1.28 25.09 16.75
CA SER A 224 0.99 26.22 17.62
C SER A 224 1.86 26.22 18.88
N GLY A 225 2.80 27.15 18.93
CA GLY A 225 3.41 27.59 20.18
C GLY A 225 2.36 28.29 21.04
N ARG A 226 1.58 27.54 21.82
CA ARG A 226 0.99 28.09 23.05
C ARG A 226 2.11 28.20 24.08
N ARG A 227 2.87 29.29 24.03
CA ARG A 227 3.43 29.87 25.25
C ARG A 227 2.33 30.70 25.87
N LEU A 228 1.67 30.15 26.89
CA LEU A 228 1.02 30.97 27.90
C LEU A 228 2.10 31.50 28.83
N GLY A 229 2.12 32.81 28.99
CA GLY A 229 2.78 33.49 30.08
C GLY A 229 2.42 34.97 30.05
N PRO A 230 2.60 35.72 31.14
CA PRO A 230 2.70 35.28 32.54
C PRO A 230 1.34 35.12 33.22
#